data_AF-A0A6A2YFK3-F1
#
_entry.id   AF-A0A6A2YFK3-F1
#
_cell.length_a   1.000
_cell.length_b   1.000
_cell.length_c   1.000
_cell.angle_alpha   90.00
_cell.angle_beta   90.00
_cell.angle_gamma   90.00
#
_symmetry.space_group_name_H-M   'P 1'
#
loop_
_entity.id
_entity.type
_entity.pdbx_description
1 polymer ?
#
loop_
_entity_poly.entity_id
_entity_poly.type
_entity_poly.pdbx_seq_one_letter_code
_entity_poly.pdbx_strand_id
1 'polypeptide(L)'
;MTEHLVQYQGFWLTPTMGLKTLMWIQYHFKPRPSDIFLATSPKTGTTWLKALIFATVNRSRYGSSDHPLLNTGPHDCFPFLDTYVDGNDRSLHELDAFPSPRLLATHLPFGLLPNSMTDDRSCRLVYIYRDPKDVLVSKWLFMNKLTPKL
;
A
#
# COMPACT_ATOMS: atom_id res chain seq x y z
N MET A 1 6.46 -19.41 -11.64
CA MET A 1 7.01 -20.10 -10.45
C MET A 1 6.27 -19.59 -9.23
N THR A 2 5.59 -20.46 -8.50
CA THR A 2 5.02 -20.12 -7.19
C THR A 2 6.15 -19.99 -6.19
N GLU A 3 6.41 -18.78 -5.69
CA GLU A 3 7.36 -18.58 -4.58
C GLU A 3 6.77 -19.18 -3.30
N HIS A 4 7.56 -19.95 -2.56
CA HIS A 4 7.18 -20.43 -1.23
C HIS A 4 7.15 -19.25 -0.24
N LEU A 5 6.18 -19.26 0.67
CA LEU A 5 6.13 -18.27 1.74
C LEU A 5 7.28 -18.49 2.73
N VAL A 6 7.82 -17.38 3.25
CA VAL A 6 8.86 -17.37 4.28
C VAL A 6 8.30 -16.79 5.57
N GLN A 7 8.70 -17.36 6.72
CA GLN A 7 8.33 -16.83 8.02
C GLN A 7 9.39 -15.83 8.49
N TYR A 8 8.98 -14.61 8.77
CA TYR A 8 9.84 -13.55 9.29
C TYR A 8 9.14 -12.83 10.43
N GLN A 9 9.76 -12.82 11.62
CA GLN A 9 9.26 -12.15 12.82
C GLN A 9 7.77 -12.46 13.14
N GLY A 10 7.35 -13.70 12.92
CA GLY A 10 5.98 -14.16 13.20
C GLY A 10 4.98 -13.99 12.05
N PHE A 11 5.37 -13.43 10.91
CA PHE A 11 4.50 -13.26 9.74
C PHE A 11 4.96 -14.10 8.54
N TRP A 12 3.99 -14.57 7.76
CA TRP A 12 4.24 -15.28 6.50
C TRP A 12 4.23 -14.28 5.33
N LEU A 13 5.36 -14.15 4.65
CA LEU A 13 5.57 -13.18 3.59
C LEU A 13 5.97 -13.89 2.29
N THR A 14 5.64 -13.29 1.15
CA THR A 14 6.27 -13.69 -0.11
C THR A 14 7.72 -13.18 -0.12
N PRO A 15 8.69 -13.96 -0.62
CA PRO A 15 10.10 -13.55 -0.67
C PRO A 15 10.29 -12.19 -1.37
N THR A 16 9.71 -12.03 -2.57
CA THR A 16 9.94 -10.83 -3.38
C THR A 16 9.07 -9.65 -2.93
N MET A 17 7.74 -9.79 -2.93
CA MET A 17 6.83 -8.67 -2.65
C MET A 17 6.65 -8.36 -1.15
N GLY A 18 6.92 -9.33 -0.27
CA GLY A 18 6.79 -9.16 1.17
C GLY A 18 8.14 -8.84 1.82
N LEU A 19 9.05 -9.81 1.83
CA LEU A 19 10.29 -9.72 2.62
C LEU A 19 11.28 -8.71 2.04
N LYS A 20 11.59 -8.78 0.74
CA LYS A 20 12.51 -7.82 0.10
C LYS A 20 11.98 -6.39 0.19
N THR A 21 10.67 -6.22 -0.01
CA THR A 21 9.97 -4.93 0.18
C THR A 21 10.12 -4.39 1.59
N LEU A 22 9.85 -5.22 2.59
CA LEU A 22 9.99 -4.84 3.98
C LEU A 22 11.41 -4.37 4.30
N MET A 23 12.42 -5.13 3.90
CA MET A 23 13.82 -4.78 4.13
C MET A 23 14.19 -3.46 3.45
N TRP A 24 13.72 -3.25 2.23
CA TRP A 24 13.98 -2.01 1.50
C TRP A 24 13.33 -0.80 2.18
N ILE A 25 12.07 -0.92 2.61
CA ILE A 25 11.36 0.15 3.34
C ILE A 25 12.09 0.48 4.64
N GLN A 26 12.48 -0.54 5.41
CA GLN A 26 13.18 -0.35 6.68
C GLN A 26 14.53 0.36 6.51
N TYR A 27 15.24 0.13 5.41
CA TYR A 27 16.58 0.68 5.21
C TYR A 27 16.61 2.01 4.44
N HIS A 28 15.73 2.20 3.45
CA HIS A 28 15.81 3.32 2.52
C HIS A 28 14.68 4.33 2.64
N PHE A 29 13.48 3.92 3.04
CA PHE A 29 12.32 4.80 2.98
C PHE A 29 12.33 5.83 4.11
N LYS A 30 12.22 7.11 3.73
CA LYS A 30 12.15 8.24 4.67
C LYS A 30 10.75 8.85 4.63
N PRO A 31 9.91 8.58 5.65
CA PRO A 31 8.59 9.19 5.72
C PRO A 31 8.68 10.70 5.99
N ARG A 32 7.69 11.45 5.51
CA ARG A 32 7.54 12.90 5.79
C ARG A 32 6.46 13.11 6.84
N PRO A 33 6.55 14.16 7.67
CA PRO A 33 5.53 14.46 8.69
C PRO A 33 4.09 14.56 8.17
N SER A 34 3.94 14.97 6.90
CA SER A 34 2.65 15.14 6.24
C SER A 34 2.05 13.85 5.67
N ASP A 35 2.85 12.78 5.55
CA ASP A 35 2.45 11.56 4.83
C ASP A 35 1.25 10.88 5.48
N ILE A 36 0.42 10.28 4.62
CA ILE A 36 -0.74 9.50 5.02
C ILE A 36 -0.56 8.09 4.47
N PHE A 37 -0.40 7.14 5.37
CA PHE A 37 -0.26 5.73 5.05
C PHE A 37 -1.60 5.01 5.18
N LEU A 38 -1.93 4.18 4.19
CA LEU A 38 -3.02 3.23 4.28
C LEU A 38 -2.45 1.81 4.42
N ALA A 39 -2.47 1.26 5.64
CA ALA A 39 -2.08 -0.11 5.89
C ALA A 39 -3.31 -1.04 5.81
N THR A 40 -3.22 -2.12 5.03
CA THR A 40 -4.34 -3.06 4.91
C THR A 40 -3.85 -4.49 4.75
N SER A 41 -4.63 -5.48 5.21
CA SER A 41 -4.44 -6.84 4.69
C SER A 41 -5.03 -6.92 3.27
N PRO A 42 -4.46 -7.73 2.36
CA PRO A 42 -5.05 -7.92 1.04
C PRO A 42 -6.54 -8.27 1.13
N LYS A 43 -7.34 -7.60 0.30
CA LYS A 43 -8.79 -7.82 0.12
C LYS A 43 -9.71 -7.32 1.26
N THR A 44 -9.22 -6.47 2.16
CA THR A 44 -10.06 -5.82 3.18
C THR A 44 -10.76 -4.54 2.71
N GLY A 45 -10.68 -4.18 1.43
CA GLY A 45 -11.33 -2.97 0.88
C GLY A 45 -10.37 -1.85 0.46
N THR A 46 -9.10 -2.17 0.20
CA THR A 46 -8.06 -1.18 -0.15
C THR A 46 -8.46 -0.25 -1.28
N THR A 47 -8.99 -0.76 -2.40
CA THR A 47 -9.37 0.07 -3.56
C THR A 47 -10.41 1.13 -3.20
N TRP A 48 -11.41 0.75 -2.41
CA TRP A 48 -12.48 1.64 -1.97
C TRP A 48 -11.94 2.71 -1.02
N LEU A 49 -11.16 2.31 -0.02
CA LEU A 49 -10.62 3.26 0.95
C LEU A 49 -9.54 4.18 0.34
N LYS A 50 -8.75 3.71 -0.62
CA LYS A 50 -7.85 4.55 -1.43
C LYS A 50 -8.61 5.69 -2.11
N ALA A 51 -9.72 5.36 -2.78
CA ALA A 51 -10.56 6.34 -3.45
C ALA A 51 -11.13 7.38 -2.48
N LEU A 52 -11.66 6.94 -1.33
CA LEU A 52 -12.23 7.83 -0.32
C LEU A 52 -11.18 8.77 0.29
N ILE A 53 -10.02 8.25 0.68
CA ILE A 53 -8.96 9.09 1.25
C ILE A 53 -8.45 10.08 0.20
N PHE A 54 -8.19 9.62 -1.03
CA PHE A 54 -7.72 10.48 -2.11
C PHE A 54 -8.70 11.63 -2.40
N ALA A 55 -9.99 11.32 -2.55
CA ALA A 55 -11.02 12.32 -2.76
C ALA A 55 -11.13 13.30 -1.57
N THR A 56 -11.04 12.79 -0.34
CA THR A 56 -11.13 13.61 0.87
C THR A 56 -9.97 14.59 1.00
N VAL A 57 -8.74 14.13 0.75
CA VAL A 57 -7.52 14.95 0.84
C VAL A 57 -7.47 15.99 -0.28
N ASN A 58 -7.95 15.65 -1.48
CA ASN A 58 -7.90 16.52 -2.65
C ASN A 58 -9.22 17.26 -2.95
N ARG A 59 -10.19 17.25 -2.04
CA ARG A 59 -11.54 17.83 -2.24
C ARG A 59 -11.56 19.32 -2.61
N SER A 60 -10.52 20.07 -2.23
CA SER A 60 -10.36 21.49 -2.57
C SER A 60 -9.54 21.72 -3.82
N ARG A 61 -8.90 20.67 -4.36
CA ARG A 61 -8.01 20.72 -5.52
C ARG A 61 -8.72 20.33 -6.81
N TYR A 62 -9.64 19.37 -6.72
CA TYR A 62 -10.40 18.86 -7.86
C TYR A 62 -11.89 18.99 -7.60
N GLY A 63 -12.63 19.44 -8.61
CA GLY A 63 -14.08 19.43 -8.59
C GLY A 63 -14.65 18.04 -8.92
N SER A 64 -15.97 17.93 -8.97
CA SER A 64 -16.63 16.66 -9.29
C SER A 64 -16.48 16.25 -10.75
N SER A 65 -16.27 17.20 -11.68
CA SER A 65 -16.21 16.95 -13.12
C SER A 65 -14.82 16.63 -13.66
N ASP A 66 -13.78 17.04 -12.95
CA ASP A 66 -12.36 16.91 -13.34
C ASP A 66 -11.56 16.05 -12.35
N HIS A 67 -12.25 15.31 -11.48
CA HIS A 67 -11.61 14.50 -10.45
C HIS A 67 -10.77 13.37 -11.06
N PRO A 68 -9.49 13.18 -10.66
CA PRO A 68 -8.61 12.14 -11.22
C PRO A 68 -9.19 10.73 -11.19
N LEU A 69 -9.95 10.38 -10.14
CA LEU A 69 -10.60 9.07 -10.00
C LEU A 69 -11.65 8.74 -11.07
N LEU A 70 -12.05 9.70 -11.91
CA LEU A 70 -12.93 9.44 -13.05
C LEU A 70 -12.21 8.77 -14.22
N ASN A 71 -10.92 9.04 -14.37
CA ASN A 71 -10.11 8.59 -15.51
C ASN A 71 -8.93 7.71 -15.10
N THR A 72 -8.61 7.66 -13.81
CA THR A 72 -7.45 6.96 -13.26
C THR A 72 -7.88 6.09 -12.08
N GLY A 73 -7.38 4.86 -12.04
CA GLY A 73 -7.73 3.91 -10.98
C GLY A 73 -7.24 4.38 -9.61
N PRO A 74 -7.93 4.04 -8.50
CA PRO A 74 -7.48 4.41 -7.16
C PRO A 74 -6.08 3.89 -6.80
N HIS A 75 -5.63 2.80 -7.44
CA HIS A 75 -4.30 2.25 -7.24
C HIS A 75 -3.19 3.12 -7.83
N ASP A 76 -3.48 3.88 -8.89
CA ASP A 76 -2.49 4.77 -9.54
C ASP A 76 -2.47 6.14 -8.85
N CYS A 77 -3.65 6.65 -8.42
CA CYS A 77 -3.74 7.89 -7.65
C CYS A 77 -3.18 7.78 -6.22
N PHE A 78 -3.17 6.58 -5.66
CA PHE A 78 -2.73 6.26 -4.31
C PHE A 78 -1.88 4.99 -4.39
N PRO A 79 -0.60 5.09 -4.77
CA PRO A 79 0.22 3.92 -5.08
C PRO A 79 0.57 3.10 -3.84
N PHE A 80 0.99 1.85 -4.07
CA PHE A 80 1.53 1.02 -3.01
C PHE A 80 3.01 1.33 -2.83
N LEU A 81 3.45 1.55 -1.60
CA LEU A 81 4.88 1.62 -1.27
C LEU A 81 5.58 0.31 -1.68
N ASP A 82 4.85 -0.80 -1.57
CA ASP A 82 5.32 -2.15 -1.86
C ASP A 82 5.75 -2.38 -3.33
N THR A 83 5.30 -1.52 -4.26
CA THR A 83 5.61 -1.65 -5.70
C THR A 83 6.90 -0.92 -6.12
N TYR A 84 7.47 -0.08 -5.25
CA TYR A 84 8.70 0.68 -5.54
C TYR A 84 9.97 -0.06 -5.12
N VAL A 85 9.93 -1.40 -5.14
CA VAL A 85 11.02 -2.27 -4.67
C VAL A 85 11.65 -2.95 -5.86
N ASP A 86 12.36 -2.16 -6.65
CA ASP A 86 13.12 -2.60 -7.82
C ASP A 86 14.63 -2.50 -7.61
N GLY A 87 15.07 -2.16 -6.39
CA GLY A 87 16.48 -2.22 -5.98
C GLY A 87 17.39 -1.25 -6.73
N ASN A 88 16.82 -0.20 -7.32
CA ASN A 88 17.55 0.86 -8.01
C ASN A 88 17.16 2.23 -7.41
N ASP A 89 17.98 3.25 -7.64
CA ASP A 89 17.74 4.60 -7.09
C ASP A 89 16.52 5.31 -7.68
N ARG A 90 15.93 4.79 -8.77
CA ARG A 90 14.80 5.43 -9.47
C ARG A 90 13.54 5.43 -8.61
N SER A 91 13.27 4.33 -7.89
CA SER A 91 12.07 4.20 -7.05
C SER A 91 12.04 5.20 -5.91
N LEU A 92 13.21 5.53 -5.33
CA LEU A 92 13.32 6.60 -4.33
C LEU A 92 13.04 7.97 -4.93
N HIS A 93 13.63 8.26 -6.10
CA HIS A 93 13.43 9.54 -6.78
C HIS A 93 11.96 9.75 -7.17
N GLU A 94 11.27 8.70 -7.62
CA GLU A 94 9.83 8.74 -7.91
C GLU A 94 9.00 9.03 -6.65
N LEU A 95 9.27 8.33 -5.55
CA LEU A 95 8.59 8.55 -4.27
C LEU A 95 8.86 9.95 -3.70
N ASP A 96 10.04 10.51 -3.96
CA ASP A 96 10.39 11.86 -3.51
C ASP A 96 9.83 12.96 -4.40
N ALA A 97 9.57 12.67 -5.67
CA ALA A 97 8.94 13.61 -6.60
C ALA A 97 7.45 13.87 -6.28
N PHE A 98 6.78 12.99 -5.53
CA PHE A 98 5.38 13.22 -5.14
C PHE A 98 5.23 14.46 -4.24
N PRO A 99 4.23 15.31 -4.49
CA PRO A 99 3.95 16.44 -3.62
C PRO A 99 3.43 15.98 -2.26
N SER A 100 3.72 16.76 -1.22
CA SER A 100 3.14 16.53 0.11
C SER A 100 1.69 17.04 0.20
N PRO A 101 0.79 16.37 0.95
CA PRO A 101 1.02 15.09 1.63
C PRO A 101 1.07 13.92 0.64
N ARG A 102 2.03 12.99 0.80
CA ARG A 102 2.05 11.76 -0.01
C ARG A 102 1.00 10.79 0.52
N LEU A 103 0.30 10.15 -0.40
CA LEU A 103 -0.70 9.12 -0.12
C LEU A 103 -0.13 7.76 -0.54
N LEU A 104 0.28 6.92 0.43
CA LEU A 104 1.01 5.68 0.17
C LEU A 104 0.39 4.49 0.90
N ALA A 105 0.18 3.37 0.22
CA ALA A 105 -0.45 2.20 0.82
C ALA A 105 0.54 1.07 1.01
N THR A 106 0.27 0.17 1.97
CA THR A 106 1.08 -1.02 2.16
C THR A 106 0.24 -2.19 2.64
N HIS A 107 0.64 -3.38 2.21
CA HIS A 107 0.14 -4.65 2.74
C HIS A 107 1.01 -5.24 3.85
N LEU A 108 2.08 -4.54 4.24
CA LEU A 108 2.95 -4.99 5.31
C LEU A 108 2.22 -4.99 6.67
N PRO A 109 2.45 -6.02 7.50
CA PRO A 109 1.95 -6.04 8.86
C PRO A 109 2.45 -4.85 9.67
N PHE A 110 1.57 -4.26 10.48
CA PHE A 110 1.90 -3.10 11.32
C PHE A 110 3.16 -3.31 12.18
N GLY A 111 3.29 -4.48 12.81
CA GLY A 111 4.44 -4.80 13.67
C GLY A 111 5.79 -4.92 12.95
N LEU A 112 5.81 -4.88 11.61
CA LEU A 112 7.03 -4.89 10.81
C LEU A 112 7.37 -3.51 10.24
N LEU A 113 6.44 -2.55 10.29
CA LEU A 113 6.67 -1.20 9.80
C LEU A 113 7.76 -0.51 10.64
N PRO A 114 8.63 0.32 10.02
CA PRO A 114 9.65 1.04 10.75
C PRO A 114 9.03 2.08 11.70
N ASN A 115 9.65 2.30 12.86
CA ASN A 115 9.20 3.29 13.86
C ASN A 115 9.05 4.69 13.28
N SER A 116 9.87 5.04 12.28
CA SER A 116 9.75 6.31 11.55
C SER A 116 8.38 6.53 10.92
N MET A 117 7.61 5.48 10.63
CA MET A 117 6.25 5.54 10.09
C MET A 117 5.15 5.43 11.15
N THR A 118 5.44 4.83 12.31
CA THR A 118 4.44 4.44 13.32
C THR A 118 4.50 5.26 14.61
N ASP A 119 5.59 6.01 14.86
CA ASP A 119 5.68 6.90 16.01
C ASP A 119 4.63 8.02 15.96
N ASP A 120 4.00 8.35 17.10
CA ASP A 120 2.87 9.29 17.21
C ASP A 120 3.13 10.71 16.66
N ARG A 121 4.40 11.07 16.43
CA ARG A 121 4.83 12.38 15.94
C ARG A 121 5.22 12.39 14.46
N SER A 122 5.27 11.23 13.80
CA SER A 122 5.80 11.13 12.44
C SER A 122 4.69 11.22 11.39
N CYS A 123 3.76 10.27 11.30
CA CYS A 123 2.86 10.18 10.15
C CYS A 123 1.43 9.83 10.55
N ARG A 124 0.50 9.99 9.61
CA ARG A 124 -0.88 9.52 9.79
C ARG A 124 -1.01 8.12 9.21
N LEU A 125 -1.37 7.15 10.04
CA LEU A 125 -1.65 5.79 9.61
C LEU A 125 -3.16 5.51 9.69
N VAL A 126 -3.72 5.05 8.57
CA VAL A 126 -5.09 4.57 8.48
C VAL A 126 -5.05 3.06 8.26
N TYR A 127 -5.81 2.31 9.05
CA TYR A 127 -5.94 0.86 8.91
C TYR A 127 -7.39 0.46 8.66
N ILE A 128 -7.62 -0.47 7.73
CA ILE A 128 -8.94 -1.08 7.50
C ILE A 128 -8.86 -2.59 7.61
N TYR A 129 -9.80 -3.15 8.38
CA TYR A 129 -10.03 -4.57 8.48
C TYR A 129 -11.42 -4.93 7.96
N ARG A 130 -11.59 -6.22 7.66
CA ARG A 130 -12.86 -6.83 7.26
C ARG A 130 -12.97 -8.18 7.93
N ASP A 131 -14.19 -8.67 8.13
CA ASP A 131 -14.44 -10.03 8.65
C ASP A 131 -13.57 -11.07 7.90
N PRO A 132 -12.79 -11.91 8.60
CA PRO A 132 -11.87 -12.85 7.96
C PRO A 132 -12.54 -13.85 6.99
N LYS A 133 -13.80 -14.22 7.19
CA LYS A 133 -14.52 -15.15 6.30
C LYS A 133 -14.76 -14.49 4.93
N ASP A 134 -15.17 -13.23 4.95
CA ASP A 134 -15.31 -12.42 3.73
C ASP A 134 -13.97 -12.20 3.02
N VAL A 135 -12.92 -11.91 3.80
CA VAL A 135 -11.56 -11.73 3.26
C VAL A 135 -11.09 -13.00 2.55
N LEU A 136 -11.33 -14.17 3.15
CA LEU A 136 -10.97 -15.45 2.55
C LEU A 136 -11.65 -15.66 1.19
N VAL A 137 -12.98 -15.46 1.12
CA VAL A 137 -13.74 -15.61 -0.13
C VAL A 137 -13.26 -14.60 -1.18
N SER A 138 -13.08 -13.34 -0.80
CA SER A 138 -12.59 -12.29 -1.72
C SER A 138 -11.18 -12.59 -2.24
N LYS A 139 -10.29 -13.10 -1.38
CA LYS A 139 -8.93 -13.50 -1.75
C LYS A 139 -8.94 -14.70 -2.67
N TRP A 140 -9.71 -15.74 -2.37
CA TRP A 140 -9.82 -16.92 -3.22
C TRP A 140 -10.32 -16.55 -4.63
N LEU A 141 -11.41 -15.78 -4.72
CA LEU A 141 -11.95 -15.31 -6.00
C LEU A 141 -10.95 -14.45 -6.78
N PHE A 142 -10.19 -13.60 -6.09
CA PHE A 142 -9.17 -12.77 -6.72
C PHE A 142 -8.00 -13.61 -7.24
N MET A 143 -7.48 -14.54 -6.45
CA MET A 143 -6.36 -15.40 -6.85
C MET A 143 -6.72 -16.26 -8.05
N ASN A 144 -7.94 -16.80 -8.11
CA ASN A 144 -8.40 -17.59 -9.26
C ASN A 144 -8.46 -16.80 -10.58
N LYS A 145 -8.62 -15.46 -10.52
CA LYS A 145 -8.56 -14.61 -11.72
C LYS A 145 -7.13 -14.36 -12.18
N LEU A 146 -6.15 -14.48 -11.28
CA LEU A 146 -4.72 -14.31 -11.60
C LEU A 146 -4.11 -15.61 -12.12
N THR A 147 -4.71 -16.77 -11.82
CA THR A 147 -4.28 -18.05 -12.37
C THR A 147 -4.70 -18.15 -13.84
N PRO A 148 -3.77 -18.45 -14.77
CA PRO A 148 -4.13 -18.72 -16.15
C PRO A 148 -5.16 -19.86 -16.21
N LYS A 149 -6.20 -19.70 -17.04
CA LYS A 149 -7.09 -20.84 -17.35
C LYS A 149 -6.28 -21.84 -18.17
N LEU A 150 -6.23 -23.08 -17.70
CA LEU A 150 -5.69 -24.22 -18.45
C LEU A 150 -6.48 -24.44 -19.74
#